data_AF-A0A2P7T9R3-F1
#
_entry.id   AF-A0A2P7T9R3-F1
#
_cell.length_a   1.000
_cell.length_b   1.000
_cell.length_c   1.000
_cell.angle_alpha   90.00
_cell.angle_beta   90.00
_cell.angle_gamma   90.00
#
_symmetry.space_group_name_H-M   'P 1'
#
loop_
_entity.id
_entity.type
_entity.pdbx_description
1 polymer ?
#
loop_
_entity_poly.entity_id
_entity_poly.type
_entity_poly.pdbx_seq_one_letter_code
_entity_poly.pdbx_strand_id
1 'polypeptide(L)'
;MAKELYDLLPRELKVFAQLFQTLTHRHPEYELWNDFLEIIICSYARQQMEDRYLKIIKKYRKEEVGILVKMFAEMVKLYSERLMHGAFYDGLGAFYESVINTPSKAGRTGQFFTPENVCAMMAKCMLSEDSANKQLKINDPACGSGRMLLAAH
;
A
#
# COMPACT_ATOMS: atom_id res chain seq x y z
N MET A 1 21.53 -7.66 3.43
CA MET A 1 20.49 -7.58 2.39
C MET A 1 19.09 -7.27 2.91
N ALA A 2 18.33 -8.18 3.55
CA ALA A 2 16.96 -7.82 3.98
C ALA A 2 16.94 -6.65 4.99
N LYS A 3 17.86 -6.65 5.96
CA LYS A 3 17.93 -5.63 7.02
C LYS A 3 18.14 -4.20 6.49
N GLU A 4 18.92 -4.02 5.43
CA GLU A 4 19.25 -2.71 4.84
C GLU A 4 18.08 -2.09 4.07
N LEU A 5 17.17 -2.92 3.52
CA LEU A 5 15.96 -2.44 2.82
C LEU A 5 14.93 -1.83 3.78
N TYR A 6 14.84 -2.34 5.01
CA TYR A 6 13.96 -1.79 6.05
C TYR A 6 14.49 -0.46 6.63
N ASP A 7 15.77 -0.17 6.48
CA ASP A 7 16.38 1.06 7.00
C ASP A 7 16.05 2.30 6.14
N LEU A 8 15.79 2.08 4.85
CA LEU A 8 15.39 3.11 3.89
C LEU A 8 13.89 3.41 3.93
N LEU A 9 13.09 2.61 4.64
CA LEU A 9 11.67 2.86 4.78
C LEU A 9 11.42 4.14 5.61
N PRO A 10 10.41 4.94 5.20
CA PRO A 10 9.86 5.99 6.04
C PRO A 10 9.58 5.47 7.45
N ARG A 11 9.87 6.30 8.46
CA ARG A 11 9.82 5.90 9.88
C ARG A 11 8.46 5.31 10.26
N GLU A 12 7.41 5.91 9.72
CA GLU A 12 6.01 5.54 9.91
C GLU A 12 5.67 4.13 9.38
N LEU A 13 6.43 3.60 8.42
CA LEU A 13 6.23 2.25 7.91
C LEU A 13 7.01 1.19 8.70
N LYS A 14 7.93 1.57 9.60
CA LYS A 14 8.82 0.61 10.27
C LYS A 14 8.09 -0.44 11.10
N VAL A 15 7.03 -0.07 11.82
CA VAL A 15 6.26 -1.01 12.65
C VAL A 15 5.52 -2.01 11.76
N PHE A 16 4.83 -1.52 10.72
CA PHE A 16 4.20 -2.37 9.71
C PHE A 16 5.21 -3.35 9.10
N ALA A 17 6.38 -2.85 8.75
CA ALA A 17 7.43 -3.60 8.08
C ALA A 17 8.04 -4.69 9.00
N GLN A 18 8.22 -4.39 10.28
CA GLN A 18 8.63 -5.38 11.29
C GLN A 18 7.59 -6.49 11.44
N LEU A 19 6.30 -6.14 11.54
CA LEU A 19 5.23 -7.14 11.60
C LEU A 19 5.23 -8.02 10.34
N PHE A 20 5.34 -7.41 9.16
CA PHE A 20 5.43 -8.14 7.89
C PHE A 20 6.60 -9.13 7.90
N GLN A 21 7.79 -8.69 8.32
CA GLN A 21 9.00 -9.53 8.38
C GLN A 21 8.83 -10.76 9.28
N THR A 22 8.04 -10.69 10.35
CA THR A 22 7.81 -11.87 11.21
C THR A 22 7.10 -13.02 10.50
N LEU A 23 6.33 -12.72 9.45
CA LEU A 23 5.59 -13.72 8.68
C LEU A 23 6.40 -14.26 7.49
N THR A 24 7.46 -13.56 7.05
CA THR A 24 8.24 -13.95 5.87
C THR A 24 9.07 -15.21 6.05
N HIS A 25 9.24 -15.67 7.30
CA HIS A 25 9.88 -16.95 7.61
C HIS A 25 9.11 -18.16 7.08
N ARG A 26 7.78 -18.04 6.92
CA ARG A 26 6.90 -19.14 6.45
C ARG A 26 6.20 -18.83 5.14
N HIS A 27 5.98 -17.55 4.85
CA HIS A 27 5.22 -17.09 3.69
C HIS A 27 6.11 -16.21 2.81
N PRO A 28 6.39 -16.56 1.54
CA PRO A 28 7.22 -15.73 0.66
C PRO A 28 6.69 -14.29 0.57
N GLU A 29 7.57 -13.29 0.55
CA GLU A 29 7.16 -11.88 0.70
C GLU A 29 6.12 -11.44 -0.33
N TYR A 30 6.29 -11.86 -1.58
CA TYR A 30 5.35 -11.52 -2.65
C TYR A 30 3.97 -12.16 -2.44
N GLU A 31 3.92 -13.42 -1.99
CA GLU A 31 2.64 -14.08 -1.70
C GLU A 31 1.98 -13.47 -0.46
N LEU A 32 2.74 -13.24 0.61
CA LEU A 32 2.26 -12.59 1.82
C LEU A 32 1.68 -11.20 1.55
N TRP A 33 2.35 -10.41 0.71
CA TRP A 33 1.89 -9.09 0.28
C TRP A 33 0.54 -9.17 -0.45
N ASN A 34 0.43 -10.05 -1.44
CA ASN A 34 -0.81 -10.21 -2.20
C ASN A 34 -1.95 -10.76 -1.33
N ASP A 35 -1.67 -11.74 -0.48
CA ASP A 35 -2.64 -12.28 0.46
C ASP A 35 -3.13 -11.20 1.44
N PHE A 36 -2.23 -10.38 1.98
CA PHE A 36 -2.59 -9.27 2.88
C PHE A 36 -3.53 -8.26 2.20
N LEU A 37 -3.19 -7.83 0.98
CA LEU A 37 -4.06 -6.93 0.22
C LEU A 37 -5.42 -7.57 -0.09
N GLU A 38 -5.43 -8.84 -0.48
CA GLU A 38 -6.66 -9.55 -0.82
C GLU A 38 -7.57 -9.75 0.39
N ILE A 39 -7.00 -10.06 1.56
CA ILE A 39 -7.72 -10.12 2.84
C ILE A 39 -8.41 -8.79 3.13
N ILE A 40 -7.73 -7.66 2.91
CA ILE A 40 -8.31 -6.32 3.12
C ILE A 40 -9.44 -6.04 2.13
N ILE A 41 -9.23 -6.33 0.83
CA ILE A 41 -10.26 -6.14 -0.19
C ILE A 41 -11.49 -6.97 0.16
N CYS A 42 -11.32 -8.25 0.52
CA CYS A 42 -12.42 -9.10 0.98
C CYS A 42 -13.14 -8.52 2.19
N SER A 43 -12.40 -7.99 3.17
CA SER A 43 -12.97 -7.39 4.38
C SER A 43 -13.83 -6.15 4.07
N TYR A 44 -13.45 -5.36 3.07
CA TYR A 44 -14.24 -4.21 2.61
C TYR A 44 -15.37 -4.57 1.62
N ALA A 45 -15.38 -5.79 1.08
CA ALA A 45 -16.35 -6.23 0.08
C ALA A 45 -17.76 -6.56 0.64
N ARG A 46 -18.05 -6.24 1.91
CA ARG A 46 -19.38 -6.42 2.53
C ARG A 46 -19.92 -7.86 2.36
N GLN A 47 -19.09 -8.86 2.68
CA GLN A 47 -19.39 -10.30 2.60
C GLN A 47 -19.61 -10.86 1.17
N GLN A 48 -19.40 -10.07 0.11
CA GLN A 48 -19.55 -10.54 -1.27
C GLN A 48 -18.37 -11.42 -1.75
N MET A 49 -17.31 -11.55 -0.95
CA MET A 49 -16.10 -12.31 -1.31
C MET A 49 -15.64 -13.26 -0.20
N GLU A 50 -16.56 -13.75 0.63
CA GLU A 50 -16.24 -14.58 1.80
C GLU A 50 -15.48 -15.86 1.43
N ASP A 51 -15.86 -16.54 0.35
CA ASP A 51 -15.16 -17.74 -0.13
C ASP A 51 -13.70 -17.46 -0.48
N ARG A 52 -13.42 -16.28 -1.05
CA ARG A 52 -12.06 -15.85 -1.41
C ARG A 52 -11.25 -15.54 -0.15
N TYR A 53 -11.86 -14.86 0.82
CA TYR A 53 -11.27 -14.63 2.15
C TYR A 53 -10.89 -15.95 2.82
N LEU A 54 -11.85 -16.87 2.97
CA LEU A 54 -11.66 -18.16 3.64
C LEU A 54 -10.59 -19.03 2.95
N LYS A 55 -10.52 -18.98 1.62
CA LYS A 55 -9.47 -19.67 0.85
C LYS A 55 -8.06 -19.18 1.18
N ILE A 56 -7.90 -17.90 1.49
CA ILE A 56 -6.59 -17.28 1.77
C ILE A 56 -6.26 -17.38 3.25
N ILE A 57 -7.18 -16.98 4.13
CA ILE A 57 -6.93 -16.89 5.57
C ILE A 57 -6.58 -18.25 6.19
N LYS A 58 -7.11 -19.36 5.64
CA LYS A 58 -6.81 -20.73 6.10
C LYS A 58 -5.35 -21.15 5.95
N LYS A 59 -4.55 -20.43 5.14
CA LYS A 59 -3.10 -20.65 5.01
C LYS A 59 -2.35 -20.24 6.29
N TYR A 60 -2.96 -19.36 7.09
CA TYR A 60 -2.34 -18.72 8.25
C TYR A 60 -2.81 -19.36 9.55
N ARG A 61 -1.89 -19.54 10.49
CA ARG A 61 -2.21 -19.97 11.87
C ARG A 61 -2.90 -18.84 12.63
N LYS A 62 -3.60 -19.16 13.72
CA LYS A 62 -4.33 -18.16 14.53
C LYS A 62 -3.43 -17.02 15.00
N GLU A 63 -2.20 -17.33 15.38
CA GLU A 63 -1.21 -16.34 15.81
C GLU A 63 -0.76 -15.44 14.64
N GLU A 64 -0.62 -16.01 13.45
CA GLU A 64 -0.26 -15.28 12.21
C GLU A 64 -1.41 -14.37 11.77
N VAL A 65 -2.65 -14.83 11.88
CA VAL A 65 -3.85 -13.98 11.67
C VAL A 65 -3.84 -12.78 12.62
N GLY A 66 -3.45 -13.00 13.89
CA GLY A 66 -3.28 -11.90 14.85
C GLY A 66 -2.23 -10.87 14.41
N ILE A 67 -1.17 -11.29 13.72
CA ILE A 67 -0.15 -10.39 13.15
C ILE A 67 -0.70 -9.65 11.93
N LEU A 68 -1.41 -10.32 11.02
CA LEU A 68 -2.07 -9.69 9.87
C LEU A 68 -3.06 -8.60 10.32
N VAL A 69 -3.83 -8.84 11.38
CA VAL A 69 -4.73 -7.84 11.97
C VAL A 69 -3.95 -6.63 12.51
N LYS A 70 -2.81 -6.86 13.18
CA LYS A 70 -1.95 -5.76 13.63
C LYS A 70 -1.36 -4.96 12.47
N MET A 71 -0.94 -5.63 11.39
CA MET A 71 -0.48 -4.96 10.18
C MET A 71 -1.59 -4.07 9.58
N PHE A 72 -2.82 -4.56 9.53
CA PHE A 72 -3.95 -3.77 9.07
C PHE A 72 -4.23 -2.57 9.98
N ALA A 73 -4.13 -2.73 11.30
CA ALA A 73 -4.27 -1.63 12.24
C ALA A 73 -3.19 -0.54 12.06
N GLU A 74 -1.91 -0.92 11.87
CA GLU A 74 -0.83 0.04 11.59
C GLU A 74 -1.05 0.78 10.26
N MET A 75 -1.57 0.09 9.24
CA MET A 75 -1.95 0.72 7.96
C MET A 75 -3.05 1.77 8.16
N VAL A 76 -4.11 1.44 8.89
CA VAL A 76 -5.21 2.40 9.17
C VAL A 76 -4.71 3.59 9.98
N LYS A 77 -3.84 3.34 10.97
CA LYS A 77 -3.22 4.40 11.79
C LYS A 77 -2.39 5.36 10.93
N LEU A 78 -1.52 4.82 10.07
CA LEU A 78 -0.71 5.59 9.12
C LEU A 78 -1.57 6.55 8.29
N TYR A 79 -2.64 6.04 7.68
CA TYR A 79 -3.52 6.85 6.85
C TYR A 79 -4.31 7.88 7.64
N SER A 80 -4.76 7.52 8.85
CA SER A 80 -5.47 8.45 9.74
C SER A 80 -4.58 9.63 10.15
N GLU A 81 -3.32 9.39 10.51
CA GLU A 81 -2.35 10.43 10.83
C GLU A 81 -2.09 11.37 9.64
N ARG A 82 -1.92 10.80 8.44
CA ARG A 82 -1.67 11.58 7.22
C ARG A 82 -2.88 12.45 6.83
N LEU A 83 -4.09 11.93 6.95
CA LEU A 83 -5.33 12.68 6.72
C LEU A 83 -5.48 13.87 7.69
N MET A 84 -5.13 13.72 8.98
CA MET A 84 -5.17 14.82 9.95
C MET A 84 -4.23 15.98 9.59
N HIS A 85 -3.17 15.72 8.82
CA HIS A 85 -2.22 16.73 8.38
C HIS A 85 -2.48 17.25 6.96
N GLY A 86 -3.62 16.91 6.35
CA GLY A 86 -4.01 17.35 5.01
C GLY A 86 -3.08 16.84 3.90
N ALA A 87 -2.35 15.76 4.15
CA ALA A 87 -1.41 15.19 3.20
C ALA A 87 -1.86 13.78 2.81
N PHE A 88 -2.06 13.55 1.53
CA PHE A 88 -2.30 12.21 1.00
C PHE A 88 -0.97 11.51 0.78
N TYR A 89 -0.93 10.22 1.11
CA TYR A 89 0.31 9.44 1.13
C TYR A 89 0.08 8.01 0.64
N ASP A 90 0.89 7.58 -0.31
CA ASP A 90 0.87 6.22 -0.86
C ASP A 90 1.81 5.29 -0.06
N GLY A 91 1.43 5.01 1.19
CA GLY A 91 2.24 4.17 2.09
C GLY A 91 2.41 2.72 1.61
N LEU A 92 1.37 2.11 1.03
CA LEU A 92 1.46 0.76 0.48
C LEU A 92 2.35 0.72 -0.78
N GLY A 93 2.30 1.74 -1.64
CA GLY A 93 3.20 1.87 -2.77
C GLY A 93 4.66 2.05 -2.33
N ALA A 94 4.91 2.94 -1.37
CA ALA A 94 6.26 3.12 -0.82
C ALA A 94 6.81 1.83 -0.21
N PHE A 95 5.97 1.07 0.50
CA PHE A 95 6.34 -0.25 1.01
C PHE A 95 6.61 -1.25 -0.11
N TYR A 96 5.75 -1.29 -1.13
CA TYR A 96 5.92 -2.18 -2.28
C TYR A 96 7.23 -1.92 -3.02
N GLU A 97 7.53 -0.68 -3.37
CA GLU A 97 8.77 -0.28 -4.04
C GLU A 97 10.01 -0.67 -3.21
N SER A 98 9.93 -0.52 -1.89
CA SER A 98 11.08 -0.74 -0.99
C SER A 98 11.29 -2.20 -0.61
N VAL A 99 10.24 -2.99 -0.43
CA VAL A 99 10.32 -4.33 0.19
C VAL A 99 9.94 -5.43 -0.80
N ILE A 100 8.95 -5.20 -1.65
CA ILE A 100 8.40 -6.23 -2.54
C ILE A 100 9.09 -6.20 -3.91
N ASN A 101 9.26 -5.01 -4.48
CA ASN A 101 9.79 -4.77 -5.81
C ASN A 101 11.30 -4.52 -5.81
N THR A 102 12.06 -5.43 -5.20
CA THR A 102 13.52 -5.31 -5.13
C THR A 102 14.13 -5.29 -6.54
N PRO A 103 15.34 -4.72 -6.76
CA PRO A 103 15.97 -4.66 -8.09
C PRO A 103 16.10 -6.02 -8.80
N SER A 104 16.29 -7.10 -8.03
CA SER A 104 16.30 -8.49 -8.51
C SER A 104 14.94 -9.02 -8.97
N LYS A 105 13.84 -8.37 -8.57
CA LYS A 105 12.43 -8.71 -8.86
C LYS A 105 11.74 -7.67 -9.75
N ALA A 106 12.32 -6.48 -9.93
CA ALA A 106 11.73 -5.30 -10.59
C ALA A 106 11.23 -5.54 -12.02
N GLY A 107 11.91 -6.41 -12.80
CA GLY A 107 11.48 -6.75 -14.16
C GLY A 107 10.34 -7.77 -14.24
N ARG A 108 9.95 -8.40 -13.13
CA ARG A 108 9.04 -9.55 -13.11
C ARG A 108 7.62 -9.21 -12.65
N THR A 109 7.45 -8.10 -11.94
CA THR A 109 6.14 -7.72 -11.36
C THR A 109 5.36 -6.75 -12.24
N GLY A 110 6.02 -6.07 -13.18
CA GLY A 110 5.39 -5.19 -14.17
C GLY A 110 4.78 -3.90 -13.61
N GLN A 111 4.96 -3.61 -12.32
CA GLN A 111 4.47 -2.38 -11.71
C GLN A 111 5.59 -1.35 -11.60
N PHE A 112 5.34 -0.16 -12.14
CA PHE A 112 6.23 0.99 -12.09
C PHE A 112 5.49 2.13 -11.39
N PHE A 113 6.18 2.78 -10.46
CA PHE A 113 5.60 3.83 -9.65
C PHE A 113 6.22 5.16 -10.06
N THR A 114 5.38 6.16 -10.28
CA THR A 114 5.83 7.52 -10.56
C THR A 114 6.37 8.15 -9.27
N PRO A 115 7.57 8.76 -9.25
CA PRO A 115 8.06 9.43 -8.05
C PRO A 115 7.11 10.53 -7.57
N GLU A 116 6.97 10.70 -6.24
CA GLU A 116 5.98 11.61 -5.64
C GLU A 116 6.12 13.07 -6.11
N ASN A 117 7.35 13.55 -6.27
CA ASN A 117 7.62 14.90 -6.79
C ASN A 117 7.16 15.10 -8.23
N VAL A 118 7.21 14.05 -9.06
CA VAL A 118 6.69 14.07 -10.43
C VAL A 118 5.17 14.06 -10.41
N CYS A 119 4.53 13.26 -9.55
CA CYS A 119 3.07 13.29 -9.35
C CYS A 119 2.59 14.68 -8.93
N ALA A 120 3.24 15.29 -7.94
CA ALA A 120 2.89 16.62 -7.45
C ALA A 120 3.08 17.71 -8.52
N MET A 121 4.16 17.64 -9.30
CA MET A 121 4.37 18.53 -10.44
C MET A 121 3.26 18.37 -11.48
N MET A 122 2.95 17.13 -11.89
CA MET A 122 1.91 16.85 -12.87
C MET A 122 0.54 17.33 -12.40
N ALA A 123 0.17 17.09 -11.13
CA ALA A 123 -1.07 17.59 -10.55
C ALA A 123 -1.16 19.13 -10.63
N LYS A 124 -0.09 19.85 -10.26
CA LYS A 124 -0.05 21.32 -10.37
C LYS A 124 -0.11 21.84 -11.80
N CYS A 125 0.40 21.08 -12.77
CA CYS A 125 0.29 21.44 -14.19
C CYS A 125 -1.13 21.24 -14.73
N MET A 126 -1.87 20.25 -14.23
CA MET A 126 -3.23 19.95 -14.70
C MET A 126 -4.33 20.72 -13.96
N LEU A 127 -4.09 21.08 -12.70
CA LEU A 127 -5.07 21.74 -11.83
C LEU A 127 -4.77 23.24 -11.72
N SER A 128 -5.75 24.08 -12.04
CA SER A 128 -5.72 25.51 -11.76
C SER A 128 -6.07 25.81 -10.30
N GLU A 129 -5.71 27.00 -9.80
CA GLU A 129 -6.12 27.47 -8.46
C GLU A 129 -7.67 27.48 -8.29
N ASP A 130 -8.40 27.76 -9.37
CA ASP A 130 -9.87 27.71 -9.42
C ASP A 130 -10.48 26.29 -9.25
N SER A 131 -9.64 25.26 -9.26
CA SER A 131 -10.05 23.86 -9.14
C SER A 131 -10.21 23.41 -7.68
N ALA A 132 -9.63 24.14 -6.71
CA ALA A 132 -9.55 23.73 -5.31
C ALA A 132 -10.91 23.59 -4.59
N ASN A 133 -11.96 24.26 -5.09
CA ASN A 133 -13.30 24.25 -4.49
C ASN A 133 -14.37 23.62 -5.41
N LYS A 134 -13.97 22.92 -6.47
CA LYS A 134 -14.88 22.31 -7.44
C LYS A 134 -14.84 20.80 -7.32
N GLN A 135 -16.00 20.16 -7.52
CA GLN A 135 -16.05 18.72 -7.71
C GLN A 135 -15.47 18.39 -9.08
N LEU A 136 -14.22 17.93 -9.10
CA LEU A 136 -13.53 17.56 -10.34
C LEU A 136 -13.80 16.10 -10.70
N LYS A 137 -13.91 15.84 -12.01
CA LYS A 137 -13.89 14.48 -12.55
C LYS A 137 -12.52 14.23 -13.16
N ILE A 138 -11.72 13.40 -12.52
CA ILE A 138 -10.36 13.06 -12.94
C ILE A 138 -10.35 11.59 -13.36
N ASN A 139 -9.69 11.27 -14.47
CA ASN A 139 -9.54 9.92 -14.98
C ASN A 139 -8.05 9.59 -15.12
N ASP A 140 -7.64 8.45 -14.54
CA ASP A 140 -6.30 7.88 -14.72
C ASP A 140 -6.46 6.39 -15.03
N PRO A 141 -6.44 5.99 -16.32
CA PRO A 141 -6.66 4.60 -16.74
C PRO A 141 -5.49 3.67 -16.40
N ALA A 142 -4.35 4.21 -15.97
CA ALA A 142 -3.16 3.47 -15.58
C ALA A 142 -2.75 3.84 -14.14
N CYS A 143 -3.74 4.06 -13.27
CA CYS A 143 -3.52 4.68 -11.96
C CYS A 143 -2.56 3.91 -11.03
N GLY A 144 -2.37 2.60 -11.24
CA GLY A 144 -1.52 1.78 -10.37
C GLY A 144 -1.98 1.87 -8.92
N SER A 145 -1.09 2.31 -8.01
CA SER A 145 -1.44 2.57 -6.60
C SER A 145 -2.38 3.77 -6.39
N GLY A 146 -2.65 4.54 -7.44
CA GLY A 146 -3.46 5.74 -7.40
C GLY A 146 -2.71 6.98 -6.94
N ARG A 147 -1.38 6.94 -6.73
CA ARG A 147 -0.64 8.10 -6.20
C ARG A 147 -0.75 9.37 -7.05
N MET A 148 -0.95 9.25 -8.36
CA MET A 148 -1.21 10.41 -9.23
C MET A 148 -2.54 11.06 -8.88
N LEU A 149 -3.59 10.26 -8.65
CA LEU A 149 -4.90 10.72 -8.21
C LEU A 149 -4.85 11.30 -6.80
N LEU A 150 -4.08 10.69 -5.89
CA LEU A 150 -3.85 11.21 -4.54
C LEU A 150 -3.15 12.58 -4.54
N ALA A 151 -2.23 12.82 -5.49
CA ALA A 151 -1.58 14.13 -5.64
C ALA A 151 -2.50 15.22 -6.20
N ALA A 152 -3.61 14.82 -6.82
CA ALA A 152 -4.62 15.70 -7.40
C ALA A 152 -5.81 15.99 -6.46
N HIS A 153 -5.72 15.57 -5.19
CA HIS A 153 -6.73 15.86 -4.17
C HIS A 153 -6.76 17.36 -3.80
#